data_AF-A0A6V8QNF9-F1
#
_entry.id   AF-A0A6V8QNF9-F1
#
_cell.length_a   1.000
_cell.length_b   1.000
_cell.length_c   1.000
_cell.angle_alpha   90.00
_cell.angle_beta   90.00
_cell.angle_gamma   90.00
#
_symmetry.space_group_name_H-M   'P 1'
#
loop_
_entity.id
_entity.type
_entity.pdbx_description
1 polymer ?
#
loop_
_entity_poly.entity_id
_entity_poly.type
_entity_poly.pdbx_seq_one_letter_code
_entity_poly.pdbx_strand_id
1 'polypeptide(L)'
;MAIVICTPSEAEAVAVSTVHLRAMDENLLTHAQFPSPEGLGFFHAWLENNTLEHLRDDDKGVLVAKDEETGDVVSFVKWLVHRPGHDEAVEEEWPEVARKEYLDPYAALTERVRVKAVGEEAEYYREF
;
A
#
# COMPACT_ATOMS: atom_id res chain seq x y z
N MET A 1 -15.68 19.58 -9.77
CA MET A 1 -14.57 18.73 -9.28
C MET A 1 -14.08 17.93 -10.46
N ALA A 2 -13.00 18.39 -11.07
CA ALA A 2 -12.32 17.67 -12.14
C ALA A 2 -11.13 16.94 -11.53
N ILE A 3 -10.88 15.72 -12.01
CA ILE A 3 -9.87 14.82 -11.43
C ILE A 3 -8.84 14.50 -12.51
N VAL A 4 -7.56 14.68 -12.18
CA VAL A 4 -6.44 14.20 -12.98
C VAL A 4 -5.87 12.95 -12.34
N ILE A 5 -5.63 11.92 -13.16
CA ILE A 5 -4.91 10.72 -12.74
C ILE A 5 -3.48 10.83 -13.26
N CYS A 6 -2.51 10.75 -12.36
CA CYS A 6 -1.10 10.79 -12.71
C CYS A 6 -0.24 10.02 -11.69
N THR A 7 1.02 9.78 -12.03
CA THR A 7 2.03 9.32 -11.07
C THR A 7 2.29 10.42 -10.03
N PRO A 8 2.28 10.13 -8.73
CA PRO A 8 2.63 11.11 -7.71
C PRO A 8 4.13 11.43 -7.75
N SER A 9 4.48 12.64 -7.33
CA SER A 9 5.85 12.99 -6.95
C SER A 9 6.21 12.41 -5.58
N GLU A 10 7.51 12.30 -5.28
CA GLU A 10 7.95 11.82 -3.95
C GLU A 10 7.39 12.70 -2.80
N ALA A 11 7.24 14.01 -3.03
CA ALA A 11 6.69 14.93 -2.03
C ALA A 11 5.21 14.66 -1.71
N GLU A 12 4.49 13.96 -2.59
CA GLU A 12 3.08 13.59 -2.41
C GLU A 12 2.90 12.25 -1.68
N ALA A 13 3.98 11.53 -1.37
CA ALA A 13 3.91 10.25 -0.66
C ALA A 13 3.23 10.36 0.71
N VAL A 14 3.45 11.46 1.44
CA VAL A 14 2.79 11.74 2.72
C VAL A 14 1.28 11.97 2.55
N ALA A 15 0.86 12.58 1.44
CA ALA A 15 -0.55 12.79 1.13
C ALA A 15 -1.24 11.47 0.80
N VAL A 16 -0.57 10.58 0.04
CA VAL A 16 -1.03 9.21 -0.22
C VAL A 16 -1.21 8.45 1.08
N SER A 17 -0.23 8.49 1.98
CA SER A 17 -0.33 7.85 3.30
C SER A 17 -1.50 8.39 4.13
N THR A 18 -1.71 9.70 4.12
CA THR A 18 -2.83 10.35 4.82
C THR A 18 -4.19 9.89 4.27
N VAL A 19 -4.34 9.82 2.96
CA VAL A 19 -5.57 9.32 2.31
C VAL A 19 -5.79 7.84 2.65
N HIS A 20 -4.73 7.02 2.61
CA HIS A 20 -4.79 5.60 2.94
C HIS A 20 -5.26 5.38 4.37
N LEU A 21 -4.65 6.05 5.34
CA LEU A 21 -5.01 5.89 6.74
C LEU A 21 -6.45 6.31 7.02
N ARG A 22 -6.90 7.44 6.42
CA ARG A 22 -8.29 7.89 6.52
C ARG A 22 -9.27 6.89 5.93
N ALA A 23 -8.93 6.26 4.80
CA ALA A 23 -9.77 5.23 4.19
C ALA A 23 -9.88 3.96 5.04
N MET A 24 -8.88 3.70 5.90
CA MET A 24 -8.84 2.55 6.80
C MET A 24 -9.40 2.83 8.20
N ASP A 25 -9.91 4.03 8.48
CA ASP A 25 -10.32 4.41 9.84
C ASP A 25 -11.48 3.56 10.38
N GLU A 26 -12.38 3.09 9.53
CA GLU A 26 -13.45 2.17 9.94
C GLU A 26 -13.02 0.69 9.92
N ASN A 27 -11.79 0.38 9.49
CA ASN A 27 -11.28 -0.97 9.39
C ASN A 27 -10.84 -1.50 10.76
N LEU A 28 -11.64 -2.41 11.33
CA LEU A 28 -11.36 -3.05 12.62
C LEU A 28 -9.99 -3.75 12.66
N LEU A 29 -9.55 -4.35 11.55
CA LEU A 29 -8.26 -5.04 11.50
C LEU A 29 -7.09 -4.06 11.60
N THR A 30 -7.19 -2.89 10.96
CA THR A 30 -6.16 -1.84 11.06
C THR A 30 -5.98 -1.40 12.50
N HIS A 31 -7.07 -1.17 13.24
CA HIS A 31 -7.01 -0.82 14.66
C HIS A 31 -6.58 -1.98 15.56
N ALA A 32 -6.81 -3.23 15.16
CA ALA A 32 -6.26 -4.38 15.86
C ALA A 32 -4.74 -4.51 15.66
N GLN A 33 -4.26 -4.26 14.43
CA GLN A 33 -2.83 -4.30 14.07
C GLN A 33 -2.05 -3.11 14.68
N PHE A 34 -2.67 -1.93 14.76
CA PHE A 34 -2.07 -0.69 15.25
C PHE A 34 -2.98 0.00 16.29
N PRO A 35 -3.05 -0.51 17.53
CA PRO A 35 -4.09 -0.11 18.49
C PRO A 35 -3.83 1.20 19.24
N SER A 36 -2.69 1.85 19.01
CA SER A 36 -2.31 3.08 19.69
C SER A 36 -2.05 4.22 18.70
N PRO A 37 -2.16 5.50 19.13
CA PRO A 37 -1.76 6.63 18.29
C PRO A 37 -0.32 6.53 17.77
N GLU A 38 0.59 5.97 18.58
CA GLU A 38 1.97 5.71 18.18
C GLU A 38 2.04 4.63 17.09
N GLY A 39 1.29 3.54 17.21
CA GLY A 39 1.21 2.50 16.19
C GLY A 39 0.63 3.02 14.87
N LEU A 40 -0.40 3.86 14.93
CA LEU A 40 -0.97 4.51 13.74
C LEU A 40 0.01 5.52 13.12
N GLY A 41 0.79 6.24 13.94
CA GLY A 41 1.86 7.11 13.48
C GLY A 41 2.97 6.34 12.77
N PHE A 42 3.37 5.18 13.31
CA PHE A 42 4.28 4.26 12.64
C PHE A 42 3.70 3.76 11.31
N PHE A 43 2.43 3.33 11.30
CA PHE A 43 1.79 2.83 10.09
C PHE A 43 1.68 3.91 9.01
N HIS A 44 1.43 5.17 9.39
CA HIS A 44 1.45 6.30 8.47
C HIS A 44 2.83 6.51 7.84
N ALA A 45 3.91 6.50 8.64
CA ALA A 45 5.28 6.61 8.11
C ALA A 45 5.64 5.41 7.22
N TRP A 46 5.20 4.21 7.60
CA TRP A 46 5.37 3.00 6.81
C TRP A 46 4.70 3.09 5.44
N LEU A 47 3.45 3.56 5.40
CA LEU A 47 2.69 3.76 4.16
C LEU A 47 3.31 4.81 3.23
N GLU A 48 3.94 5.85 3.80
CA GLU A 48 4.70 6.84 3.05
C GLU A 48 5.91 6.20 2.38
N ASN A 49 6.76 5.48 3.15
CA ASN A 49 7.91 4.75 2.62
C ASN A 49 7.50 3.73 1.56
N ASN A 50 6.43 2.98 1.81
CA ASN A 50 5.86 2.05 0.84
C ASN A 50 5.45 2.76 -0.47
N THR A 51 4.95 4.00 -0.41
CA THR A 51 4.66 4.79 -1.62
C THR A 51 5.93 5.14 -2.38
N LEU A 52 6.98 5.54 -1.67
CA LEU A 52 8.29 5.84 -2.27
C LEU A 52 8.91 4.60 -2.91
N GLU A 53 8.74 3.41 -2.33
CA GLU A 53 9.14 2.16 -2.97
C GLU A 53 8.38 1.92 -4.28
N HIS A 54 7.05 2.12 -4.29
CA HIS A 54 6.26 1.97 -5.52
C HIS A 54 6.64 2.96 -6.63
N LEU A 55 7.29 4.07 -6.29
CA LEU A 55 7.82 5.04 -7.26
C LEU A 55 9.19 4.65 -7.83
N ARG A 56 9.92 3.75 -7.17
CA ARG A 56 11.32 3.41 -7.48
C ARG A 56 11.50 2.00 -8.03
N ASP A 57 10.53 1.13 -7.77
CA ASP A 57 10.57 -0.28 -8.12
C ASP A 57 9.77 -0.54 -9.38
N ASP A 58 10.44 -1.03 -10.43
CA ASP A 58 9.83 -1.34 -11.74
C ASP A 58 8.84 -2.52 -11.67
N ASP A 59 8.79 -3.24 -10.55
CA ASP A 59 7.80 -4.29 -10.26
C ASP A 59 6.64 -3.78 -9.39
N LYS A 60 6.52 -2.45 -9.22
CA LYS A 60 5.45 -1.81 -8.45
C LYS A 60 4.90 -0.62 -9.21
N GLY A 61 3.63 -0.31 -8.98
CA GLY A 61 2.98 0.82 -9.61
C GLY A 61 2.13 1.62 -8.64
N VAL A 62 2.11 2.94 -8.83
CA VAL A 62 1.27 3.85 -8.06
C VAL A 62 0.73 4.97 -8.94
N LEU A 63 -0.56 5.26 -8.81
CA LEU A 63 -1.21 6.44 -9.36
C LEU A 63 -2.00 7.15 -8.28
N VAL A 64 -2.11 8.46 -8.43
CA VAL A 64 -2.98 9.31 -7.61
C VAL A 64 -4.07 9.94 -8.46
N ALA A 65 -5.22 10.14 -7.84
CA ALA A 65 -6.25 11.05 -8.31
C ALA A 65 -6.06 12.39 -7.59
N LYS A 66 -5.92 13.46 -8.36
CA LYS A 66 -5.74 14.82 -7.85
C LYS A 66 -6.92 15.69 -8.21
N ASP A 67 -7.36 16.53 -7.29
CA ASP A 67 -8.27 17.63 -7.61
C ASP A 67 -7.53 18.64 -8.50
N GLU A 68 -8.10 18.97 -9.66
CA GLU A 68 -7.47 19.90 -10.61
C GLU A 68 -7.34 21.33 -10.09
N GLU A 69 -8.24 21.76 -9.21
CA GLU A 69 -8.30 23.14 -8.73
C GLU A 69 -7.31 23.36 -7.58
N THR A 70 -7.27 22.46 -6.61
CA THR A 70 -6.39 22.59 -5.44
C THR A 70 -5.04 21.88 -5.61
N GLY A 71 -4.98 20.89 -6.50
CA GLY A 71 -3.83 20.00 -6.64
C GLY A 71 -3.73 18.94 -5.54
N ASP A 72 -4.72 18.82 -4.66
CA ASP A 72 -4.70 17.86 -3.56
C ASP A 72 -4.86 16.42 -4.05
N VAL A 73 -4.09 15.50 -3.46
CA VAL A 73 -4.30 14.06 -3.65
C VAL A 73 -5.57 13.65 -2.90
N VAL A 74 -6.57 13.17 -3.63
CA VAL A 74 -7.88 12.77 -3.06
C VAL A 74 -8.08 11.25 -3.06
N SER A 75 -7.33 10.52 -3.88
CA SER A 75 -7.34 9.05 -3.91
C SER A 75 -6.04 8.54 -4.49
N PHE A 76 -5.77 7.24 -4.34
CA PHE A 76 -4.62 6.57 -4.91
C PHE A 76 -4.96 5.12 -5.24
N VAL A 77 -4.12 4.51 -6.07
CA VAL A 77 -4.10 3.08 -6.30
C VAL A 77 -2.64 2.63 -6.34
N LYS A 78 -2.36 1.49 -5.70
CA LYS A 78 -1.07 0.81 -5.69
C LYS A 78 -1.25 -0.62 -6.17
N TRP A 79 -0.29 -1.13 -6.92
CA TRP A 79 -0.28 -2.52 -7.37
C TRP A 79 1.14 -3.04 -7.47
N LEU A 80 1.27 -4.36 -7.41
CA LEU A 80 2.51 -5.08 -7.70
C LEU A 80 2.39 -5.65 -9.11
N VAL A 81 3.48 -5.62 -9.87
CA VAL A 81 3.61 -6.28 -11.17
C VAL A 81 4.20 -7.67 -10.91
N HIS A 82 3.43 -8.71 -11.19
CA HIS A 82 3.92 -10.07 -10.98
C HIS A 82 4.64 -10.56 -12.23
N ARG A 83 5.92 -10.94 -12.05
CA ARG A 83 6.75 -11.59 -13.07
C ARG A 83 7.10 -13.02 -12.62
N PRO A 84 6.87 -14.05 -13.46
CA PRO A 84 7.18 -15.42 -13.11
C PRO A 84 8.65 -15.59 -12.65
N GLY A 85 8.85 -16.26 -11.51
CA GLY A 85 10.18 -16.56 -10.97
C GLY A 85 10.82 -15.48 -10.10
N HIS A 86 10.08 -14.42 -9.73
CA HIS A 86 10.52 -13.42 -8.76
C HIS A 86 9.81 -13.62 -7.41
N ASP A 87 10.59 -13.87 -6.35
CA ASP A 87 10.05 -13.99 -4.99
C ASP A 87 9.70 -12.60 -4.44
N GLU A 88 8.41 -12.39 -4.13
CA GLU A 88 7.88 -11.14 -3.57
C GLU A 88 8.07 -11.04 -2.04
N ALA A 89 8.64 -12.06 -1.40
CA ALA A 89 8.70 -12.16 0.05
C ALA A 89 9.86 -11.36 0.64
N VAL A 90 9.55 -10.14 1.10
CA VAL A 90 10.43 -9.40 2.02
C VAL A 90 9.91 -9.65 3.44
N GLU A 91 10.72 -10.28 4.29
CA GLU A 91 10.44 -10.32 5.72
C GLU A 91 10.54 -8.91 6.29
N GLU A 92 9.43 -8.40 6.79
CA GLU A 92 9.33 -7.06 7.36
C GLU A 92 9.33 -7.11 8.89
N GLU A 93 10.27 -6.42 9.51
CA GLU A 93 10.37 -6.38 10.97
C GLU A 93 9.44 -5.30 11.54
N TRP A 94 8.31 -5.73 12.11
CA TRP A 94 7.39 -4.80 12.79
C TRP A 94 7.89 -4.37 14.17
N PRO A 95 7.66 -3.11 14.59
CA PRO A 95 7.96 -2.65 15.94
C PRO A 95 6.97 -3.22 16.97
N GLU A 96 7.28 -3.13 18.26
CA GLU A 96 6.41 -3.63 19.35
C GLU A 96 5.02 -2.96 19.40
N VAL A 97 4.94 -1.72 18.90
CA VAL A 97 3.67 -0.96 18.81
C VAL A 97 2.72 -1.53 17.77
N ALA A 98 3.23 -2.37 16.86
CA ALA A 98 2.48 -3.12 15.88
C ALA A 98 2.25 -4.56 16.38
N ARG A 99 1.02 -5.04 16.26
CA ARG A 99 0.63 -6.38 16.74
C ARG A 99 0.94 -7.43 15.69
N LYS A 100 2.17 -7.97 15.70
CA LYS A 100 2.63 -9.04 14.80
C LYS A 100 1.67 -10.23 14.74
N GLU A 101 1.03 -10.57 15.86
CA GLU A 101 0.03 -11.64 15.95
C GLU A 101 -1.18 -11.48 15.01
N TYR A 102 -1.42 -10.27 14.49
CA TYR A 102 -2.45 -10.01 13.48
C TYR A 102 -1.87 -9.69 12.09
N LEU A 103 -0.62 -9.22 12.02
CA LEU A 103 0.03 -8.86 10.74
C LEU A 103 0.46 -10.12 9.99
N ASP A 104 1.21 -11.01 10.63
CA ASP A 104 1.77 -12.19 9.96
C ASP A 104 0.67 -13.15 9.46
N PRO A 105 -0.37 -13.47 10.25
CA PRO A 105 -1.44 -14.34 9.76
C PRO A 105 -2.26 -13.71 8.64
N TYR A 106 -2.43 -12.38 8.65
CA TYR A 106 -3.12 -11.66 7.59
C TYR A 106 -2.32 -11.69 6.29
N ALA A 107 -1.01 -11.40 6.36
CA ALA A 107 -0.10 -11.48 5.21
C ALA A 107 -0.09 -12.89 4.60
N ALA A 108 0.05 -13.92 5.43
CA ALA A 108 0.01 -15.31 4.97
C ALA A 108 -1.36 -15.68 4.37
N LEU A 109 -2.46 -15.11 4.86
CA LEU A 109 -3.79 -15.35 4.31
C LEU A 109 -3.97 -14.67 2.94
N THR A 110 -3.59 -13.40 2.81
CA THR A 110 -3.72 -12.65 1.56
C THR A 110 -2.83 -13.24 0.46
N GLU A 111 -1.62 -13.70 0.81
CA GLU A 111 -0.75 -14.44 -0.10
C GLU A 111 -1.40 -15.72 -0.61
N ARG A 112 -1.88 -16.60 0.29
CA ARG A 112 -2.55 -17.84 -0.12
C ARG A 112 -3.79 -17.58 -0.99
N VAL A 113 -4.57 -16.55 -0.67
CA VAL A 113 -5.75 -16.18 -1.47
C VAL A 113 -5.34 -15.64 -2.84
N ARG A 114 -4.30 -14.80 -2.92
CA ARG A 114 -3.73 -14.30 -4.17
C ARG A 114 -3.30 -15.46 -5.06
N VAL A 115 -2.39 -16.31 -4.58
CA VAL A 115 -1.91 -17.50 -5.29
C VAL A 115 -3.06 -18.36 -5.82
N LYS A 116 -4.09 -18.61 -4.99
CA LYS A 116 -5.26 -19.39 -5.41
C LYS A 116 -6.10 -18.71 -6.49
N ALA A 117 -6.23 -17.38 -6.45
CA ALA A 117 -7.09 -16.62 -7.34
C ALA A 117 -6.45 -16.35 -8.71
N VAL A 118 -5.16 -16.00 -8.72
CA VAL A 118 -4.45 -15.57 -9.94
C VAL A 118 -3.42 -16.57 -10.45
N GLY A 119 -3.02 -17.56 -9.63
CA GLY A 119 -1.96 -18.51 -9.96
C GLY A 119 -0.55 -17.94 -9.75
N GLU A 120 0.46 -18.81 -9.81
CA GLU A 120 1.89 -18.46 -9.64
C GLU A 120 2.61 -18.22 -10.97
N GLU A 121 2.02 -18.66 -12.08
CA GLU A 121 2.67 -18.72 -13.40
C GLU A 121 2.18 -17.62 -14.36
N ALA A 122 1.12 -16.89 -13.98
CA ALA A 122 0.50 -15.90 -14.84
C ALA A 122 1.06 -14.51 -14.53
N GLU A 123 1.62 -13.83 -15.53
CA GLU A 123 1.88 -12.39 -15.44
C GLU A 123 0.55 -11.64 -15.24
N TYR A 124 0.40 -10.93 -14.12
CA TYR A 124 -0.77 -10.10 -13.85
C TYR A 124 -0.36 -8.66 -13.49
N TYR A 125 -1.19 -7.70 -13.93
CA TYR A 125 -0.94 -6.25 -14.00
C TYR A 125 0.18 -5.84 -14.99
N ARG A 126 -0.17 -5.79 -16.29
CA ARG A 126 0.72 -5.21 -17.33
C ARG A 126 0.71 -3.69 -17.24
N GLU A 127 1.87 -3.07 -17.48
CA GLU A 127 1.98 -1.61 -17.72
C GLU A 127 1.12 -1.22 -18.93
N PHE A 128 0.45 -0.06 -18.82
CA PHE A 128 -0.35 0.55 -19.90
C PHE A 128 0.46 1.61 -20.65
#